data_AF-A0A847PRQ6-F1
#
_entry.id   AF-A0A847PRQ6-F1
#
_cell.length_a   1.000
_cell.length_b   1.000
_cell.length_c   1.000
_cell.angle_alpha   90.00
_cell.angle_beta   90.00
_cell.angle_gamma   90.00
#
_symmetry.space_group_name_H-M   'P 1'
#
loop_
_entity.id
_entity.type
_entity.pdbx_description
1 polymer ?
#
loop_
_entity_poly.entity_id
_entity_poly.type
_entity_poly.pdbx_seq_one_letter_code
_entity_poly.pdbx_strand_id
1 'polypeptide(L)'
;MVKKYTSMAYASADELLFGESKFPVKAGLGLEIGAGYTTPEVNYAPRPQAGKSKEKLIKEYERITTDIMERMIQIGAPSVVLETEHVEQMSNNPEWGAAVA
;
A
#
# COMPACT_ATOMS: atom_id res chain seq x y z
N MET A 1 29.22 2.56 -2.37
CA MET A 1 29.18 1.71 -3.59
C MET A 1 27.91 0.87 -3.53
N VAL A 2 27.05 0.93 -4.54
CA VAL A 2 25.75 0.22 -4.55
C VAL A 2 25.99 -1.27 -4.81
N LYS A 3 25.32 -2.15 -4.07
CA LYS A 3 25.39 -3.61 -4.27
C LYS A 3 24.69 -3.99 -5.57
N LYS A 4 25.37 -4.72 -6.46
CA LYS A 4 24.78 -5.27 -7.69
C LYS A 4 24.36 -6.72 -7.47
N TYR A 5 23.23 -7.10 -8.05
CA TYR A 5 22.82 -8.51 -8.15
C TYR A 5 23.55 -9.15 -9.33
N THR A 6 24.33 -10.19 -9.06
CA THR A 6 25.10 -10.95 -10.08
C THR A 6 24.73 -12.44 -10.08
N SER A 7 23.69 -12.82 -9.34
CA SER A 7 23.13 -14.16 -9.25
C SER A 7 21.64 -14.08 -8.90
N MET A 8 20.92 -15.16 -9.17
CA MET A 8 19.50 -15.29 -8.83
C MET A 8 19.33 -15.67 -7.37
N ALA A 9 18.28 -15.17 -6.73
CA ALA A 9 17.94 -15.54 -5.35
C ALA A 9 17.42 -16.99 -5.27
N TYR A 10 16.76 -17.49 -6.31
CA TYR A 10 16.18 -18.84 -6.42
C TYR A 10 16.96 -19.67 -7.43
N ALA A 11 16.99 -21.00 -7.23
CA ALA A 11 17.72 -21.90 -8.14
C ALA A 11 16.93 -22.20 -9.42
N SER A 12 15.60 -22.18 -9.35
CA SER A 12 14.70 -22.37 -10.50
C SER A 12 13.42 -21.55 -10.34
N ALA A 13 12.67 -21.43 -11.44
CA ALA A 13 11.35 -20.80 -11.41
C ALA A 13 10.32 -21.62 -10.61
N ASP A 14 10.50 -22.94 -10.51
CA ASP A 14 9.62 -23.83 -9.76
C ASP A 14 9.65 -23.57 -8.24
N GLU A 15 10.68 -22.87 -7.73
CA GLU A 15 10.76 -22.44 -6.33
C GLU A 15 9.92 -21.18 -6.03
N LEU A 16 9.34 -20.51 -7.04
CA LEU A 16 8.58 -19.27 -6.86
C LEU A 16 7.11 -19.56 -6.58
N LEU A 17 6.63 -19.13 -5.40
CA LEU A 17 5.25 -19.28 -4.96
C LEU A 17 4.65 -17.92 -4.55
N PHE A 18 3.38 -17.68 -4.90
CA PHE A 18 2.68 -16.47 -4.46
C PHE A 18 2.54 -16.45 -2.93
N GLY A 19 2.83 -15.28 -2.34
CA GLY A 19 2.75 -15.08 -0.89
C GLY A 19 4.00 -15.48 -0.10
N GLU A 20 5.01 -16.07 -0.74
CA GLU A 20 6.26 -16.49 -0.10
C GLU A 20 7.48 -15.82 -0.73
N SER A 21 8.45 -15.43 0.10
CA SER A 21 9.73 -14.88 -0.37
C SER A 21 10.89 -15.30 0.54
N LYS A 22 12.11 -15.43 -0.01
CA LYS A 22 13.32 -15.69 0.77
C LYS A 22 13.63 -14.62 1.82
N PHE A 23 13.09 -13.41 1.67
CA PHE A 23 13.34 -12.28 2.55
C PHE A 23 12.02 -11.55 2.86
N PRO A 24 11.15 -12.12 3.72
CA PRO A 24 9.90 -11.48 4.11
C PRO A 24 10.13 -10.12 4.79
N VAL A 25 9.15 -9.23 4.67
CA VAL A 25 9.23 -7.86 5.20
C VAL A 25 8.17 -7.64 6.27
N LYS A 26 8.57 -7.18 7.46
CA LYS A 26 7.63 -6.72 8.49
C LYS A 26 7.29 -5.25 8.24
N ALA A 27 6.00 -4.91 8.22
CA ALA A 27 5.53 -3.56 7.90
C ALA A 27 4.23 -3.21 8.64
N GLY A 28 3.98 -1.90 8.77
CA GLY A 28 2.72 -1.36 9.27
C GLY A 28 2.28 -1.91 10.63
N LEU A 29 0.99 -2.22 10.75
CA LEU A 29 0.35 -2.69 11.98
C LEU A 29 0.43 -4.23 12.12
N GLY A 30 1.66 -4.75 12.21
CA GLY A 30 1.90 -6.18 12.43
C GLY A 30 1.78 -7.06 11.19
N LEU A 31 1.83 -6.48 9.99
CA LEU A 31 1.80 -7.21 8.72
C LEU A 31 3.19 -7.80 8.40
N GLU A 32 3.21 -8.99 7.78
CA GLU A 32 4.42 -9.62 7.24
C GLU A 32 4.21 -9.98 5.76
N ILE A 33 4.86 -9.26 4.85
CA ILE A 33 4.71 -9.44 3.41
C ILE A 33 5.70 -10.50 2.92
N GLY A 34 5.20 -11.49 2.16
CA GLY A 34 6.01 -12.60 1.66
C GLY A 34 6.26 -13.70 2.70
N ALA A 35 5.45 -13.75 3.78
CA ALA A 35 5.60 -14.67 4.92
C ALA A 35 4.63 -15.88 4.86
N GLY A 36 4.31 -16.38 3.66
CA GLY A 36 3.47 -17.56 3.45
C GLY A 36 1.99 -17.26 3.20
N TYR A 37 1.63 -16.00 2.92
CA TYR A 37 0.27 -15.60 2.55
C TYR A 37 0.27 -14.39 1.61
N THR A 38 -0.76 -14.30 0.77
CA THR A 38 -1.01 -13.12 -0.07
C THR A 38 -1.86 -12.09 0.68
N THR A 39 -1.58 -10.81 0.46
CA THR A 39 -2.36 -9.70 1.02
C THR A 39 -2.91 -8.85 -0.12
N PRO A 40 -4.21 -8.46 -0.09
CA PRO A 40 -4.75 -7.53 -1.08
C PRO A 40 -4.15 -6.12 -0.89
N GLU A 41 -3.79 -5.49 -1.99
CA GLU A 41 -3.39 -4.09 -2.05
C GLU A 41 -4.45 -3.30 -2.82
N VAL A 42 -5.05 -2.31 -2.16
CA VAL A 42 -6.14 -1.51 -2.72
C VAL A 42 -5.62 -0.14 -3.09
N ASN A 43 -5.68 0.17 -4.38
CA ASN A 43 -5.38 1.47 -4.93
C ASN A 43 -6.69 2.26 -5.16
N TYR A 44 -6.61 3.58 -5.09
CA TYR A 44 -7.76 4.48 -5.20
C TYR A 44 -7.35 5.87 -5.68
N ALA A 45 -8.28 6.56 -6.36
CA ALA A 45 -8.10 7.93 -6.81
C ALA A 45 -9.14 8.85 -6.16
N PRO A 46 -8.76 10.03 -5.63
CA PRO A 46 -9.70 11.00 -5.11
C PRO A 46 -10.51 11.59 -6.26
N ARG A 47 -11.78 11.92 -5.99
CA ARG A 47 -12.62 12.59 -7.00
C ARG A 47 -12.03 13.97 -7.35
N PRO A 48 -12.14 14.46 -8.60
CA PRO A 48 -11.50 15.71 -9.02
C PRO A 48 -11.79 16.94 -8.13
N GLN A 49 -12.99 17.01 -7.57
CA GLN A 49 -13.39 18.09 -6.66
C GLN A 49 -12.67 18.08 -5.29
N ALA A 50 -12.13 16.93 -4.87
CA ALA A 50 -11.41 16.79 -3.62
C ALA A 50 -10.01 17.42 -3.69
N GLY A 51 -9.38 17.43 -4.87
CA GLY A 51 -8.06 18.05 -5.09
C GLY A 51 -8.04 19.58 -5.06
N LYS A 52 -9.18 20.24 -4.81
CA LYS A 52 -9.29 21.71 -4.82
C LYS A 52 -8.76 22.38 -3.55
N SER A 53 -8.63 21.64 -2.44
CA SER A 53 -7.99 22.13 -1.22
C SER A 53 -7.44 20.96 -0.40
N LYS A 54 -6.46 21.24 0.46
CA LYS A 54 -5.85 20.25 1.35
C LYS A 54 -6.88 19.53 2.21
N GLU A 55 -7.82 20.28 2.78
CA GLU A 55 -8.83 19.77 3.71
C GLU A 55 -9.81 18.82 3.01
N LYS A 56 -10.21 19.14 1.78
CA LYS A 56 -11.08 18.27 0.98
C LYS A 56 -10.37 16.98 0.59
N LEU A 57 -9.08 17.06 0.31
CA LEU A 57 -8.26 15.91 -0.05
C LEU A 57 -8.12 14.97 1.14
N ILE A 58 -7.79 15.50 2.33
CA ILE A 58 -7.75 14.74 3.59
C ILE A 58 -9.10 14.06 3.84
N LYS A 59 -10.21 14.81 3.76
CA LYS A 59 -11.55 14.28 4.02
C LYS A 59 -11.94 13.15 3.05
N GLU A 60 -11.51 13.25 1.79
CA GLU A 60 -11.76 12.22 0.79
C GLU A 60 -11.01 10.93 1.13
N TYR A 61 -9.72 11.03 1.48
CA TYR A 61 -8.91 9.87 1.84
C TYR A 61 -9.32 9.25 3.18
N GLU A 62 -9.70 10.05 4.18
CA GLU A 62 -10.30 9.54 5.43
C GLU A 62 -11.50 8.62 5.16
N ARG A 63 -12.38 9.04 4.26
CA ARG A 63 -13.55 8.27 3.86
C ARG A 63 -13.14 6.99 3.13
N ILE A 64 -12.23 7.09 2.16
CA ILE A 64 -11.71 5.94 1.42
C ILE A 64 -11.13 4.89 2.39
N THR A 65 -10.26 5.30 3.31
CA THR A 65 -9.66 4.41 4.30
C THR A 65 -10.73 3.77 5.18
N THR A 66 -11.69 4.56 5.68
CA THR A 66 -12.77 4.04 6.54
C THR A 66 -13.61 2.99 5.81
N ASP A 67 -14.03 3.28 4.57
CA ASP A 67 -14.87 2.39 3.76
C ASP A 67 -14.14 1.07 3.45
N ILE A 68 -12.85 1.13 3.11
CA ILE A 68 -12.02 -0.06 2.86
C ILE A 68 -11.91 -0.89 4.14
N MET A 69 -11.53 -0.28 5.27
CA MET A 69 -11.34 -1.01 6.52
C MET A 69 -12.65 -1.64 7.03
N GLU A 70 -13.78 -0.93 6.91
CA GLU A 70 -15.09 -1.48 7.26
C GLU A 70 -15.41 -2.70 6.39
N ARG A 71 -15.15 -2.63 5.08
CA ARG A 71 -15.38 -3.76 4.18
C ARG A 71 -14.50 -4.95 4.53
N MET A 72 -13.22 -4.75 4.86
CA MET A 72 -12.30 -5.83 5.23
C MET A 72 -12.78 -6.56 6.49
N ILE A 73 -13.30 -5.83 7.48
CA ILE A 73 -13.90 -6.42 8.68
C ILE A 73 -15.15 -7.22 8.31
N GLN A 74 -16.06 -6.67 7.50
CA GLN A 74 -17.31 -7.33 7.13
C GLN A 74 -17.10 -8.67 6.40
N ILE A 75 -16.07 -8.78 5.58
CA ILE A 75 -15.76 -10.02 4.85
C ILE A 75 -14.81 -10.95 5.63
N GLY A 76 -14.36 -10.55 6.82
CA GLY A 76 -13.42 -11.33 7.64
C GLY A 76 -12.02 -11.47 7.02
N ALA A 77 -11.57 -10.48 6.24
CA ALA A 77 -10.24 -10.52 5.64
C ALA A 77 -9.16 -10.20 6.68
N PRO A 78 -8.06 -10.98 6.75
CA PRO A 78 -7.07 -10.85 7.81
C PRO A 78 -6.04 -9.73 7.59
N SER A 79 -5.89 -9.23 6.37
CA SER A 79 -4.91 -8.20 6.01
C SER A 79 -5.35 -7.37 4.82
N VAL A 80 -4.81 -6.16 4.72
CA VAL A 80 -4.94 -5.26 3.56
C VAL A 80 -3.76 -4.27 3.54
N VAL A 81 -3.33 -3.87 2.35
CA VAL A 81 -2.47 -2.71 2.12
C VAL A 81 -3.29 -1.65 1.38
N LEU A 82 -3.18 -0.39 1.80
CA LEU A 82 -3.82 0.75 1.13
C LEU A 82 -2.72 1.55 0.44
N GLU A 83 -2.77 1.62 -0.88
CA GLU A 83 -1.80 2.37 -1.68
C GLU A 83 -2.38 3.71 -2.08
N THR A 84 -1.78 4.79 -1.58
CA THR A 84 -2.14 6.16 -1.96
C THR A 84 -1.21 6.66 -3.06
N GLU A 85 -1.63 6.58 -4.31
CA GLU A 85 -0.96 7.29 -5.40
C GLU A 85 -1.18 8.79 -5.26
N HIS A 86 -0.08 9.55 -5.13
CA HIS A 86 -0.16 11.00 -5.01
C HIS A 86 -0.70 11.64 -6.29
N VAL A 87 -1.72 12.50 -6.15
CA VAL A 87 -1.98 13.53 -7.15
C VAL A 87 -0.86 14.59 -7.10
N GLU A 88 -0.61 15.28 -8.21
CA GLU A 88 0.52 16.21 -8.32
C GLU A 88 0.60 17.24 -7.17
N GLN A 89 -0.55 17.70 -6.66
CA GLN A 89 -0.60 18.69 -5.57
C GLN A 89 -0.04 18.13 -4.25
N MET A 90 -0.16 16.82 -4.00
CA MET A 90 0.37 16.16 -2.80
C MET A 90 1.89 16.06 -2.80
N SER A 91 2.49 15.90 -3.99
CA SER A 91 3.94 15.80 -4.14
C SER A 91 4.60 17.17 -4.25
N ASN A 92 3.97 18.11 -4.97
CA ASN A 92 4.47 19.48 -5.10
C ASN A 92 4.35 20.29 -3.80
N ASN A 93 3.43 19.89 -2.91
CA ASN A 93 3.28 20.46 -1.57
C ASN A 93 3.44 19.33 -0.54
N PRO A 94 4.67 19.00 -0.10
CA PRO A 94 4.94 17.83 0.72
C PRO A 94 4.08 17.72 1.99
N GLU A 95 3.66 18.86 2.56
CA GLU A 95 2.79 18.93 3.73
C GLU A 95 1.35 18.49 3.45
N TRP A 96 0.92 18.39 2.20
CA TRP A 96 -0.38 17.85 1.81
C TRP A 96 -0.35 16.34 1.85
N GLY A 97 0.62 15.72 1.17
CA GLY A 97 0.82 14.26 1.23
C GLY A 97 1.04 13.77 2.66
N ALA A 98 1.90 14.48 3.42
CA ALA A 98 2.17 14.14 4.81
C ALA A 98 0.96 14.31 5.76
N ALA A 99 -0.04 15.11 5.39
CA ALA A 99 -1.26 15.25 6.19
C ALA A 99 -2.35 14.24 5.81
N VAL A 100 -2.22 13.59 4.65
CA VAL A 100 -3.09 12.49 4.22
C VAL A 100 -2.60 11.15 4.79
N ALA A 101 -1.29 10.98 4.91
CA ALA A 101 -0.63 9.79 5.47
C ALA A 101 -0.82 9.68 6.99
#